data_AF-A0A7W0XW76-F1
#
_entry.id   AF-A0A7W0XW76-F1
#
_cell.length_a   1.000
_cell.length_b   1.000
_cell.length_c   1.000
_cell.angle_alpha   90.00
_cell.angle_beta   90.00
_cell.angle_gamma   90.00
#
_symmetry.space_group_name_H-M   'P 1'
#
loop_
_entity.id
_entity.type
_entity.pdbx_description
1 polymer ?
#
loop_
_entity_poly.entity_id
_entity_poly.type
_entity_poly.pdbx_seq_one_letter_code
_entity_poly.pdbx_strand_id
1 'polypeptide(L)'
;ELPALRLERDEHHRHKDVFEHSLTVLEQAIELESRLPRSPDLVNRLAALLHDIGKPATRKFEAGGKVSFHHHDVVGAKLVRARLAALRFSSDEIKAVSDLVELHLRFHGYGDGQWRDSAVRRYVRDAGPQLERLHILTRADSTTRNTAKAARLRAAYDNLERRIAELAEEEELNAMRPDLDGSQIMEILQVPPGPVVGQAYKYLLNLRIEEGPLGPDRARTALLAWWADQA
;
A
#
# COMPACT_ATOMS: atom_id res chain seq x y z
N GLU A 1 -9.55 3.35 27.02
CA GLU A 1 -9.40 2.35 25.94
C GLU A 1 -8.29 1.35 26.27
N LEU A 2 -7.06 1.81 26.49
CA LEU A 2 -5.91 0.93 26.77
C LEU A 2 -6.10 -0.05 27.96
N PRO A 3 -6.76 0.32 29.08
CA PRO A 3 -7.01 -0.64 30.16
C PRO A 3 -7.96 -1.79 29.77
N ALA A 4 -8.81 -1.62 28.76
CA ALA A 4 -9.69 -2.68 28.29
C ALA A 4 -8.91 -3.75 27.50
N LEU A 5 -7.77 -3.39 26.90
CA LEU A 5 -6.89 -4.35 26.21
C LEU A 5 -6.26 -5.36 27.18
N ARG A 6 -5.97 -4.92 28.42
CA ARG A 6 -5.42 -5.76 29.50
C ARG A 6 -6.31 -6.91 29.96
N LEU A 7 -7.60 -6.87 29.63
CA LEU A 7 -8.60 -7.84 30.09
C LEU A 7 -8.90 -8.93 29.05
N GLU A 8 -8.23 -8.91 27.90
CA GLU A 8 -8.54 -9.78 26.77
C GLU A 8 -7.64 -11.03 26.70
N ARG A 9 -8.28 -12.21 26.67
CA ARG A 9 -7.63 -13.51 26.41
C ARG A 9 -7.92 -13.91 24.96
N ASP A 10 -6.87 -14.19 24.17
CA ASP A 10 -6.93 -14.74 22.80
C ASP A 10 -7.79 -16.03 22.73
N GLU A 11 -8.45 -16.22 21.58
CA GLU A 11 -9.16 -17.44 21.13
C GLU A 11 -8.44 -18.76 21.45
N HIS A 12 -7.11 -18.75 21.61
CA HIS A 12 -6.27 -19.93 21.81
C HIS A 12 -5.94 -20.25 23.28
N HIS A 13 -6.47 -19.50 24.26
CA HIS A 13 -6.09 -19.65 25.69
C HIS A 13 -4.57 -19.60 25.94
N ARG A 14 -3.79 -19.05 25.00
CA ARG A 14 -2.34 -18.93 25.06
C ARG A 14 -1.97 -17.48 25.25
N HIS A 15 -1.68 -17.14 26.51
CA HIS A 15 -1.01 -15.92 26.98
C HIS A 15 -0.39 -15.02 25.88
N LYS A 16 -1.14 -14.00 25.45
CA LYS A 16 -0.64 -12.64 25.22
C LYS A 16 -1.79 -11.67 25.48
N ASP A 17 -1.60 -10.78 26.45
CA ASP A 17 -2.43 -9.61 26.68
C ASP A 17 -2.39 -8.73 25.41
N VAL A 18 -3.55 -8.26 24.92
CA VAL A 18 -3.63 -7.38 23.72
C VAL A 18 -2.82 -6.09 23.94
N PHE A 19 -2.74 -5.62 25.19
CA PHE A 19 -1.89 -4.49 25.57
C PHE A 19 -0.39 -4.82 25.45
N GLU A 20 0.07 -5.96 25.98
CA GLU A 20 1.47 -6.40 25.83
C GLU A 20 1.84 -6.64 24.37
N HIS A 21 0.92 -7.18 23.57
CA HIS A 21 1.07 -7.29 22.12
C HIS A 21 1.26 -5.90 21.49
N SER A 22 0.38 -4.94 21.79
CA SER A 22 0.49 -3.58 21.26
C SER A 22 1.81 -2.89 21.62
N LEU A 23 2.34 -3.15 22.83
CA LEU A 23 3.67 -2.66 23.22
C LEU A 23 4.81 -3.33 22.44
N THR A 24 4.72 -4.66 22.23
CA THR A 24 5.69 -5.39 21.41
C THR A 24 5.71 -4.85 19.98
N VAL A 25 4.53 -4.62 19.39
CA VAL A 25 4.38 -4.06 18.05
C VAL A 25 4.93 -2.63 18.00
N LEU A 26 4.71 -1.81 19.04
CA LEU A 26 5.29 -0.47 19.14
C LEU A 26 6.82 -0.52 19.15
N GLU A 27 7.43 -1.37 19.98
CA GLU A 27 8.89 -1.52 20.04
C GLU A 27 9.47 -1.94 18.69
N GLN A 28 8.86 -2.93 18.04
CA GLN A 28 9.29 -3.40 16.72
C GLN A 28 9.08 -2.33 15.64
N ALA A 29 8.01 -1.53 15.72
CA ALA A 29 7.78 -0.42 14.81
C ALA A 29 8.83 0.68 14.97
N ILE A 30 9.31 0.92 16.20
CA ILE A 30 10.41 1.85 16.49
C ILE A 30 11.72 1.34 15.87
N GLU A 31 12.01 0.04 15.98
CA GLU A 31 13.21 -0.56 15.37
C GLU A 31 13.23 -0.43 13.84
N LEU A 32 12.06 -0.47 13.20
CA LEU A 32 11.89 -0.38 11.75
C LEU A 32 11.71 1.06 11.23
N GLU A 33 11.66 2.07 12.11
CA GLU A 33 11.34 3.46 11.78
C GLU A 33 12.44 4.15 10.93
N SER A 34 13.65 3.60 10.91
CA SER A 34 14.75 4.06 10.06
C SER A 34 14.45 3.98 8.56
N ARG A 35 13.39 3.26 8.16
CA ARG A 35 12.86 3.23 6.79
C ARG A 35 12.11 4.50 6.40
N LEU A 36 11.73 5.36 7.36
CA LEU A 36 11.00 6.59 7.09
C LEU A 36 11.98 7.78 6.92
N PRO A 37 11.60 8.80 6.12
CA PRO A 37 12.44 9.99 5.93
C PRO A 37 12.70 10.81 7.21
N ARG A 38 11.86 10.63 8.24
CA ARG A 38 11.97 11.32 9.53
C ARG A 38 11.73 10.31 10.65
N SER A 39 12.59 10.32 11.66
CA SER A 39 12.42 9.61 12.92
C SER A 39 12.74 10.58 14.08
N PRO A 40 11.98 10.59 15.18
CA PRO A 40 10.81 9.72 15.45
C PRO A 40 9.58 10.08 14.60
N ASP A 41 8.81 9.07 14.23
CA ASP A 41 7.55 9.18 13.49
C ASP A 41 6.36 8.90 14.42
N LEU A 42 5.75 9.98 14.89
CA LEU A 42 4.65 9.94 15.84
C LEU A 42 3.43 9.16 15.30
N VAL A 43 3.12 9.30 14.00
CA VAL A 43 1.99 8.65 13.35
C VAL A 43 2.13 7.13 13.40
N ASN A 44 3.29 6.61 13.01
CA ASN A 44 3.56 5.18 13.00
C ASN A 44 3.52 4.57 14.41
N ARG A 45 4.10 5.26 15.40
CA ARG A 45 4.07 4.83 16.81
C ARG A 45 2.66 4.81 17.38
N LEU A 46 1.84 5.84 17.11
CA LEU A 46 0.45 5.86 17.53
C LEU A 46 -0.37 4.76 16.85
N ALA A 47 -0.14 4.51 15.56
CA ALA A 47 -0.80 3.44 14.84
C ALA A 47 -0.43 2.06 15.42
N ALA A 48 0.85 1.81 15.69
CA ALA A 48 1.33 0.58 16.32
C ALA A 48 0.70 0.35 17.70
N LEU A 49 0.64 1.38 18.54
CA LEU A 49 0.05 1.29 19.87
C LEU A 49 -1.47 1.04 19.84
N LEU A 50 -2.17 1.53 18.80
CA LEU A 50 -3.63 1.56 18.74
C LEU A 50 -4.23 0.60 17.69
N HIS A 51 -3.44 -0.16 16.94
CA HIS A 51 -3.93 -1.01 15.83
C HIS A 51 -5.06 -1.95 16.26
N ASP A 52 -4.93 -2.53 17.45
CA ASP A 52 -5.85 -3.51 18.01
C ASP A 52 -6.91 -2.91 18.96
N ILE A 53 -7.03 -1.59 19.04
CA ILE A 53 -7.91 -0.92 20.01
C ILE A 53 -9.40 -1.33 19.87
N GLY A 54 -9.79 -1.80 18.68
CA GLY A 54 -11.15 -2.26 18.41
C GLY A 54 -11.48 -3.67 18.91
N LYS A 55 -10.49 -4.48 19.32
CA LYS A 55 -10.72 -5.88 19.74
C LYS A 55 -11.74 -6.01 20.88
N PRO A 56 -11.63 -5.26 22.01
CA PRO A 56 -12.60 -5.40 23.10
C PRO A 56 -14.04 -5.11 22.67
N ALA A 57 -14.23 -4.12 21.80
CA ALA A 57 -15.56 -3.70 21.33
C ALA A 57 -16.17 -4.67 20.29
N THR A 58 -15.36 -5.53 19.68
CA THR A 58 -15.78 -6.45 18.61
C THR A 58 -15.76 -7.91 19.03
N ARG A 59 -15.40 -8.19 20.28
CA ARG A 59 -15.32 -9.53 20.84
C ARG A 59 -16.67 -10.25 20.77
N LYS A 60 -16.67 -11.44 20.17
CA LYS A 60 -17.81 -12.37 20.18
C LYS A 60 -17.37 -13.75 20.66
N PHE A 61 -18.27 -14.42 21.37
CA PHE A 61 -18.10 -15.84 21.72
C PHE A 61 -18.85 -16.66 20.68
N GLU A 62 -18.10 -17.48 19.94
CA GLU A 62 -18.62 -18.39 18.93
C GLU A 62 -18.91 -19.77 19.56
N ALA A 63 -19.67 -20.60 18.83
CA ALA A 63 -19.95 -21.96 19.25
C ALA A 63 -18.64 -22.76 19.43
N GLY A 64 -18.58 -23.60 20.45
CA GLY A 64 -17.39 -24.39 20.77
C GLY A 64 -16.31 -23.65 21.57
N GLY A 65 -16.62 -22.48 22.15
CA GLY A 65 -15.72 -21.76 23.06
C GLY A 65 -14.64 -20.93 22.35
N LYS A 66 -14.74 -20.80 21.02
CA LYS A 66 -13.89 -19.91 20.23
C LYS A 66 -14.30 -18.45 20.47
N VAL A 67 -13.33 -17.56 20.57
CA VAL A 67 -13.56 -16.10 20.59
C VAL A 67 -13.36 -15.57 19.17
N SER A 68 -13.93 -14.43 18.78
CA SER A 68 -13.58 -13.75 17.53
C SER A 68 -13.66 -12.23 17.64
N PHE A 69 -12.92 -11.56 16.75
CA PHE A 69 -12.77 -10.09 16.73
C PHE A 69 -12.99 -9.53 15.32
N HIS A 70 -14.05 -9.98 14.65
CA HIS A 70 -14.34 -9.58 13.27
C HIS A 70 -14.53 -8.06 13.19
N HIS A 71 -13.91 -7.43 12.18
CA HIS A 71 -13.97 -5.99 11.90
C HIS A 71 -13.41 -5.06 12.99
N HIS A 72 -12.48 -5.55 13.83
CA HIS A 72 -11.84 -4.73 14.85
C HIS A 72 -10.96 -3.61 14.28
N ASP A 73 -10.47 -3.76 13.06
CA ASP A 73 -9.79 -2.73 12.27
C ASP A 73 -10.72 -1.52 12.03
N VAL A 74 -11.92 -1.75 11.49
CA VAL A 74 -12.87 -0.68 11.16
C VAL A 74 -13.42 -0.01 12.43
N VAL A 75 -13.73 -0.80 13.45
CA VAL A 75 -14.17 -0.26 14.75
C VAL A 75 -13.01 0.48 15.43
N GLY A 76 -11.81 -0.08 15.38
CA GLY A 76 -10.58 0.51 15.93
C GLY A 76 -10.30 1.88 15.32
N ALA A 77 -10.36 1.99 14.00
CA ALA A 77 -10.17 3.26 13.29
C ALA A 77 -11.17 4.33 13.75
N LYS A 78 -12.45 3.98 14.00
CA LYS A 78 -13.44 4.91 14.56
C LYS A 78 -13.09 5.37 15.97
N LEU A 79 -12.62 4.45 16.82
CA LEU A 79 -12.18 4.76 18.18
C LEU A 79 -10.94 5.67 18.18
N VAL A 80 -9.97 5.40 17.30
CA VAL A 80 -8.79 6.25 17.10
C VAL A 80 -9.20 7.66 16.68
N ARG A 81 -10.06 7.81 15.67
CA ARG A 81 -10.56 9.13 15.21
C ARG A 81 -11.14 9.93 16.37
N ALA A 82 -12.04 9.32 17.14
CA ALA A 82 -12.68 9.98 18.27
C ALA A 82 -11.66 10.36 19.37
N ARG A 83 -10.71 9.48 19.68
CA ARG A 83 -9.80 9.67 20.79
C ARG A 83 -8.70 10.68 20.48
N LEU A 84 -8.12 10.65 19.28
CA LEU A 84 -7.13 11.64 18.84
C LEU A 84 -7.75 13.03 18.65
N ALA A 85 -9.01 13.11 18.20
CA ALA A 85 -9.75 14.37 18.16
C ALA A 85 -9.95 14.97 19.58
N ALA A 86 -10.32 14.14 20.56
CA ALA A 86 -10.45 14.57 21.95
C ALA A 86 -9.12 15.04 22.56
N LEU A 87 -8.01 14.44 22.13
CA LEU A 87 -6.65 14.83 22.51
C LEU A 87 -6.09 16.01 21.69
N ARG A 88 -6.88 16.57 20.76
CA ARG A 88 -6.56 17.74 19.92
C ARG A 88 -5.36 17.55 18.99
N PHE A 89 -5.15 16.35 18.46
CA PHE A 89 -4.23 16.12 17.34
C PHE A 89 -4.72 16.84 16.07
N SER A 90 -3.81 17.09 15.13
CA SER A 90 -4.17 17.68 13.84
C SER A 90 -5.06 16.75 13.02
N SER A 91 -5.88 17.32 12.12
CA SER A 91 -6.73 16.53 11.21
C SER A 91 -5.92 15.54 10.36
N ASP A 92 -4.71 15.92 9.96
CA ASP A 92 -3.82 15.08 9.15
C ASP A 92 -3.27 13.90 9.96
N GLU A 93 -2.85 14.12 11.21
CA GLU A 93 -2.43 13.04 12.11
C GLU A 93 -3.59 12.09 12.42
N ILE A 94 -4.77 12.63 12.73
CA ILE A 94 -5.97 11.83 12.99
C ILE A 94 -6.27 10.95 11.78
N LYS A 95 -6.28 11.51 10.58
CA LYS A 95 -6.53 10.78 9.33
C LYS A 95 -5.47 9.69 9.13
N ALA A 96 -4.19 10.04 9.22
CA ALA A 96 -3.10 9.12 8.96
C ALA A 96 -3.08 7.93 9.93
N VAL A 97 -3.21 8.17 11.23
CA VAL A 97 -3.23 7.09 12.23
C VAL A 97 -4.47 6.21 12.05
N SER A 98 -5.63 6.80 11.79
CA SER A 98 -6.86 6.05 11.63
C SER A 98 -6.87 5.19 10.37
N ASP A 99 -6.32 5.71 9.26
CA ASP A 99 -6.19 4.95 8.02
C ASP A 99 -5.22 3.78 8.19
N LEU A 100 -4.11 3.96 8.91
CA LEU A 100 -3.19 2.86 9.26
C LEU A 100 -3.87 1.78 10.10
N VAL A 101 -4.63 2.17 11.14
CA VAL A 101 -5.39 1.23 11.96
C VAL A 101 -6.50 0.54 11.16
N GLU A 102 -7.14 1.20 10.20
CA GLU A 102 -8.15 0.57 9.35
C GLU A 102 -7.53 -0.45 8.37
N LEU A 103 -6.28 -0.24 7.96
CA LEU A 103 -5.61 -1.05 6.94
C LEU A 103 -4.71 -2.16 7.50
N HIS A 104 -4.43 -2.18 8.81
CA HIS A 104 -3.38 -3.06 9.38
C HIS A 104 -3.59 -4.56 9.12
N LEU A 105 -4.84 -5.03 9.00
CA LEU A 105 -5.14 -6.44 8.69
C LEU A 105 -5.09 -6.76 7.20
N ARG A 106 -4.95 -5.76 6.31
CA ARG A 106 -5.10 -5.96 4.86
C ARG A 106 -4.15 -7.01 4.34
N PHE A 107 -2.91 -7.03 4.80
CA PHE A 107 -1.94 -8.06 4.40
C PHE A 107 -2.41 -9.47 4.73
N HIS A 108 -2.95 -9.68 5.93
CA HIS A 108 -3.42 -10.97 6.41
C HIS A 108 -4.71 -11.45 5.72
N GLY A 109 -5.50 -10.53 5.17
CA GLY A 109 -6.75 -10.84 4.48
C GLY A 109 -6.60 -11.54 3.12
N TYR A 110 -5.40 -11.54 2.50
CA TYR A 110 -5.20 -12.12 1.16
C TYR A 110 -4.75 -13.59 1.15
N GLY A 111 -4.66 -14.23 2.32
CA GLY A 111 -4.38 -15.66 2.44
C GLY A 111 -2.97 -16.08 2.00
N ASP A 112 -2.72 -17.38 2.00
CA ASP A 112 -1.43 -18.01 1.68
C ASP A 112 -1.08 -18.05 0.18
N GLY A 113 -1.90 -17.43 -0.67
CA GLY A 113 -1.73 -17.42 -2.12
C GLY A 113 -0.88 -16.25 -2.61
N GLN A 114 -0.40 -16.35 -3.85
CA GLN A 114 0.24 -15.22 -4.52
C GLN A 114 -0.77 -14.07 -4.72
N TRP A 115 -0.34 -12.86 -4.40
CA TRP A 115 -1.13 -11.65 -4.65
C TRP A 115 -1.24 -11.40 -6.15
N ARG A 116 -2.47 -11.23 -6.64
CA ARG A 116 -2.70 -10.76 -8.02
C ARG A 116 -2.33 -9.28 -8.11
N ASP A 117 -1.83 -8.83 -9.26
CA ASP A 117 -1.45 -7.43 -9.47
C ASP A 117 -2.58 -6.43 -9.18
N SER A 118 -3.83 -6.81 -9.46
CA SER A 118 -5.00 -5.99 -9.11
C SER A 118 -5.20 -5.84 -7.60
N ALA A 119 -4.85 -6.86 -6.81
CA ALA A 119 -4.84 -6.78 -5.36
C ALA A 119 -3.69 -5.91 -4.84
N VAL A 120 -2.50 -6.03 -5.45
CA VAL A 120 -1.32 -5.20 -5.13
C VAL A 120 -1.62 -3.72 -5.41
N ARG A 121 -2.12 -3.39 -6.61
CA ARG A 121 -2.55 -2.02 -6.96
C ARG A 121 -3.59 -1.46 -6.00
N ARG A 122 -4.58 -2.28 -5.62
CA ARG A 122 -5.59 -1.87 -4.64
C ARG A 122 -4.95 -1.58 -3.28
N TYR A 123 -4.04 -2.44 -2.81
CA TYR A 123 -3.35 -2.23 -1.54
C TYR A 123 -2.54 -0.93 -1.52
N VAL A 124 -1.76 -0.68 -2.58
CA VAL A 124 -0.99 0.56 -2.76
C VAL A 124 -1.92 1.78 -2.78
N ARG A 125 -2.99 1.72 -3.58
CA ARG A 125 -3.96 2.83 -3.69
C ARG A 125 -4.67 3.11 -2.37
N ASP A 126 -5.13 2.07 -1.68
CA ASP A 126 -5.86 2.21 -0.42
C ASP A 126 -4.94 2.78 0.69
N ALA A 127 -3.65 2.40 0.70
CA ALA A 127 -2.66 2.95 1.63
C ALA A 127 -2.19 4.37 1.26
N GLY A 128 -2.10 4.68 -0.03
CA GLY A 128 -1.68 5.98 -0.55
C GLY A 128 -0.38 6.48 0.09
N PRO A 129 -0.35 7.71 0.65
CA PRO A 129 0.85 8.28 1.25
C PRO A 129 1.29 7.57 2.55
N GLN A 130 0.49 6.66 3.10
CA GLN A 130 0.82 5.90 4.30
C GLN A 130 1.46 4.54 3.99
N LEU A 131 1.71 4.21 2.72
CA LEU A 131 2.22 2.90 2.29
C LEU A 131 3.43 2.45 3.10
N GLU A 132 4.45 3.29 3.28
CA GLU A 132 5.65 2.88 4.04
C GLU A 132 5.40 2.73 5.54
N ARG A 133 4.55 3.57 6.14
CA ARG A 133 4.13 3.38 7.53
C ARG A 133 3.34 2.08 7.68
N LEU A 134 2.50 1.73 6.69
CA LEU A 134 1.76 0.46 6.67
C LEU A 134 2.71 -0.74 6.52
N HIS A 135 3.79 -0.60 5.74
CA HIS A 135 4.86 -1.60 5.66
C HIS A 135 5.51 -1.85 7.02
N ILE A 136 5.87 -0.79 7.74
CA ILE A 136 6.44 -0.91 9.08
C ILE A 136 5.43 -1.54 10.05
N LEU A 137 4.21 -1.01 10.10
CA LEU A 137 3.16 -1.48 11.00
C LEU A 137 2.88 -2.98 10.83
N THR A 138 2.73 -3.43 9.58
CA THR A 138 2.41 -4.84 9.30
C THR A 138 3.57 -5.79 9.62
N ARG A 139 4.81 -5.35 9.35
CA ARG A 139 6.01 -6.12 9.72
C ARG A 139 6.16 -6.22 11.24
N ALA A 140 5.87 -5.14 11.97
CA ALA A 140 5.87 -5.11 13.42
C ALA A 140 4.73 -5.96 14.02
N ASP A 141 3.53 -5.93 13.45
CA ASP A 141 2.37 -6.69 13.95
C ASP A 141 2.50 -8.22 13.74
N SER A 142 3.40 -8.64 12.85
CA SER A 142 3.69 -10.04 12.57
C SER A 142 4.46 -10.74 13.72
N THR A 143 3.88 -10.76 14.92
CA THR A 143 4.47 -11.38 16.12
C THR A 143 4.09 -12.85 16.19
N THR A 144 5.08 -13.75 16.07
CA THR A 144 4.88 -15.18 16.29
C THR A 144 6.13 -15.78 16.91
N ARG A 145 5.95 -16.65 17.90
CA ARG A 145 7.05 -17.43 18.50
C ARG A 145 7.51 -18.58 17.62
N ASN A 146 6.71 -18.98 16.62
CA ASN A 146 7.07 -20.00 15.65
C ASN A 146 7.99 -19.40 14.58
N THR A 147 9.26 -19.78 14.60
CA THR A 147 10.32 -19.28 13.71
C THR A 147 10.03 -19.58 12.23
N ALA A 148 9.50 -20.76 11.91
CA ALA A 148 9.13 -21.13 10.55
C ALA A 148 7.97 -20.28 10.03
N LYS A 149 6.94 -20.05 10.86
CA LYS A 149 5.83 -19.14 10.51
C LYS A 149 6.33 -17.70 10.33
N ALA A 150 7.22 -17.23 11.21
CA ALA A 150 7.82 -15.90 11.11
C ALA A 150 8.59 -15.74 9.79
N ALA A 151 9.41 -16.73 9.42
CA ALA A 151 10.19 -16.72 8.18
C ALA A 151 9.29 -16.69 6.94
N ARG A 152 8.22 -17.49 6.94
CA ARG A 152 7.22 -17.50 5.85
C ARG A 152 6.52 -16.14 5.71
N LEU A 153 6.08 -15.54 6.81
CA LEU A 153 5.43 -14.22 6.79
C LEU A 153 6.39 -13.13 6.28
N ARG A 154 7.64 -13.13 6.74
CA ARG A 154 8.67 -12.20 6.22
C ARG A 154 8.87 -12.36 4.72
N ALA A 155 9.09 -13.59 4.24
CA ALA A 155 9.29 -13.85 2.82
C ALA A 155 8.07 -13.46 1.96
N ALA A 156 6.85 -13.68 2.47
CA ALA A 156 5.63 -13.24 1.79
C ALA A 156 5.54 -11.71 1.71
N TYR A 157 5.91 -11.01 2.79
CA TYR A 157 5.92 -9.55 2.79
C TYR A 157 7.02 -8.97 1.88
N ASP A 158 8.21 -9.57 1.87
CA ASP A 158 9.31 -9.18 0.97
C ASP A 158 8.92 -9.38 -0.50
N ASN A 159 8.16 -10.44 -0.81
CA ASN A 159 7.61 -10.63 -2.16
C ASN A 159 6.58 -9.57 -2.54
N LEU A 160 5.71 -9.16 -1.60
CA LEU A 160 4.76 -8.08 -1.83
C LEU A 160 5.48 -6.75 -2.11
N GLU A 161 6.45 -6.35 -1.28
CA GLU A 161 7.23 -5.12 -1.49
C GLU A 161 7.96 -5.15 -2.84
N ARG A 162 8.55 -6.29 -3.22
CA ARG A 162 9.16 -6.45 -4.54
C ARG A 162 8.13 -6.28 -5.67
N ARG A 163 6.96 -6.92 -5.55
CA ARG A 163 5.93 -6.83 -6.59
C ARG A 163 5.36 -5.41 -6.72
N ILE A 164 5.27 -4.67 -5.61
CA ILE A 164 4.91 -3.24 -5.62
C ILE A 164 5.94 -2.45 -6.44
N ALA A 165 7.24 -2.67 -6.20
CA ALA A 165 8.30 -1.99 -6.93
C ALA A 165 8.30 -2.33 -8.43
N GLU A 166 8.16 -3.61 -8.79
CA GLU A 166 8.05 -4.06 -10.19
C GLU A 166 6.87 -3.40 -10.91
N LEU A 167 5.70 -3.38 -10.28
CA LEU A 167 4.51 -2.75 -10.87
C LEU A 167 4.65 -1.23 -10.99
N ALA A 168 5.28 -0.57 -10.02
CA ALA A 168 5.54 0.87 -10.08
C ALA A 168 6.48 1.21 -11.25
N GLU A 169 7.54 0.42 -11.46
CA GLU A 169 8.47 0.57 -12.59
C GLU A 169 7.76 0.30 -13.93
N GLU A 170 6.95 -0.76 -14.02
CA GLU A 170 6.13 -1.04 -15.21
C GLU A 170 5.17 0.12 -15.53
N GLU A 171 4.53 0.69 -14.51
CA GLU A 171 3.60 1.82 -14.64
C GLU A 171 4.33 3.11 -15.04
N GLU A 172 5.50 3.38 -14.49
CA GLU A 172 6.36 4.52 -14.87
C GLU A 172 6.83 4.38 -16.33
N LEU A 173 7.31 3.20 -16.72
CA LEU A 173 7.69 2.90 -18.10
C LEU A 173 6.51 3.07 -19.06
N ASN A 174 5.32 2.60 -18.68
CA ASN A 174 4.11 2.77 -19.49
C ASN A 174 3.66 4.22 -19.57
N ALA A 175 3.80 5.00 -18.50
CA ALA A 175 3.49 6.43 -18.50
C ALA A 175 4.43 7.23 -19.42
N MET A 176 5.68 6.79 -19.57
CA MET A 176 6.67 7.39 -20.47
C MET A 176 6.50 6.99 -21.95
N ARG A 177 5.79 5.90 -22.27
CA ARG A 177 5.58 5.49 -23.67
C ARG A 177 4.73 6.53 -24.41
N PRO A 178 4.99 6.77 -25.71
CA PRO A 178 4.14 7.63 -26.52
C PRO A 178 2.73 7.06 -26.65
N ASP A 179 1.75 7.94 -26.91
CA ASP A 179 0.34 7.54 -27.11
C ASP A 179 0.09 6.73 -28.39
N LEU A 180 1.07 6.64 -29.29
CA LEU A 180 1.03 5.84 -30.52
C LEU A 180 2.19 4.86 -30.57
N ASP A 181 1.90 3.61 -30.94
CA ASP A 181 2.91 2.57 -31.19
C ASP A 181 3.42 2.56 -32.64
N GLY A 182 4.43 1.72 -32.91
CA GLY A 182 5.03 1.62 -34.24
C GLY A 182 4.05 1.19 -35.33
N SER A 183 3.08 0.35 -35.01
CA SER A 183 2.06 -0.11 -35.96
C SER A 183 1.11 1.02 -36.34
N GLN A 184 0.66 1.79 -35.35
CA GLN A 184 -0.18 2.97 -35.57
C GLN A 184 0.57 4.06 -36.36
N ILE A 185 1.87 4.25 -36.09
CA ILE A 185 2.70 5.18 -36.87
C ILE A 185 2.76 4.76 -38.35
N MET A 186 3.02 3.47 -38.63
CA MET A 186 3.05 2.95 -40.00
C MET A 186 1.70 3.13 -40.71
N GLU A 187 0.60 2.87 -40.01
CA GLU A 187 -0.75 3.06 -40.56
C GLU A 187 -1.07 4.55 -40.82
N ILE A 188 -0.75 5.45 -39.88
CA ILE A 188 -1.04 6.88 -40.03
C ILE A 188 -0.20 7.50 -41.15
N LEU A 189 1.08 7.15 -41.22
CA LEU A 189 2.01 7.71 -42.20
C LEU A 189 2.02 6.95 -43.54
N GLN A 190 1.36 5.79 -43.62
CA GLN A 190 1.35 4.90 -44.79
C GLN A 190 2.78 4.51 -45.23
N VAL A 191 3.66 4.23 -44.26
CA VAL A 191 5.06 3.85 -44.50
C VAL A 191 5.32 2.40 -44.12
N PRO A 192 6.21 1.69 -44.84
CA PRO A 192 6.65 0.35 -44.43
C PRO A 192 7.54 0.42 -43.18
N PRO A 193 7.75 -0.73 -42.50
CA PRO A 193 8.70 -0.81 -41.38
C PRO A 193 10.10 -0.37 -41.83
N GLY A 194 10.70 0.57 -41.10
CA GLY A 194 12.01 1.11 -41.43
C GLY A 194 12.50 2.17 -40.45
N PRO A 195 13.69 2.76 -40.68
CA PRO A 195 14.31 3.75 -39.78
C PRO A 195 13.40 4.95 -39.47
N VAL A 196 12.55 5.32 -40.42
CA VAL A 196 11.63 6.46 -40.29
C VAL A 196 10.58 6.24 -39.19
N VAL A 197 10.12 5.00 -38.99
CA VAL A 197 9.19 4.66 -37.91
C VAL A 197 9.86 4.86 -36.55
N GLY A 198 11.15 4.53 -36.45
CA GLY A 198 11.95 4.78 -35.24
C GLY A 198 12.16 6.27 -34.97
N GLN A 199 12.35 7.09 -36.01
CA GLN A 199 12.46 8.54 -35.88
C GLN A 199 11.14 9.18 -35.42
N ALA A 200 10.02 8.77 -36.03
CA ALA A 200 8.68 9.18 -35.64
C ALA A 200 8.36 8.79 -34.18
N TYR A 201 8.70 7.56 -33.79
CA TYR A 201 8.52 7.09 -32.42
C TYR A 201 9.36 7.92 -31.42
N LYS A 202 10.61 8.23 -31.77
CA LYS A 202 11.50 9.07 -30.94
C LYS A 202 10.97 10.50 -30.82
N TYR A 203 10.42 11.07 -31.89
CA TYR A 203 9.76 12.37 -31.87
C TYR A 203 8.57 12.36 -30.89
N LEU A 204 7.66 11.39 -31.01
CA LEU A 204 6.50 11.27 -30.13
C LEU A 204 6.89 11.01 -28.67
N LEU A 205 7.99 10.28 -28.44
CA LEU A 205 8.54 10.08 -27.10
C LEU A 205 9.06 11.39 -26.49
N ASN A 206 9.81 12.18 -27.23
CA ASN A 206 10.28 13.49 -26.75
C ASN A 206 9.09 14.40 -26.44
N LEU A 207 8.09 14.41 -27.32
CA LEU A 207 6.87 15.18 -27.12
C LEU A 207 6.09 14.72 -25.87
N ARG A 208 6.05 13.41 -25.61
CA ARG A 208 5.48 12.83 -24.38
C ARG A 208 6.23 13.27 -23.12
N ILE A 209 7.55 13.40 -23.18
CA ILE A 209 8.39 13.87 -22.06
C ILE A 209 8.17 15.37 -21.81
N GLU A 210 8.05 16.17 -22.87
CA GLU A 210 7.92 17.63 -22.77
C GLU A 210 6.51 18.09 -22.38
N GLU A 211 5.47 17.50 -23.00
CA GLU A 211 4.07 17.94 -22.82
C GLU A 211 3.24 16.99 -21.93
N GLY A 212 3.77 15.83 -21.56
CA GLY A 212 3.00 14.78 -20.87
C GLY A 212 2.03 14.05 -21.81
N PRO A 213 1.03 13.34 -21.27
CA PRO A 213 0.07 12.59 -22.09
C PRO A 213 -0.78 13.49 -22.98
N LEU A 214 -0.73 13.25 -24.29
CA LEU A 214 -1.46 14.03 -25.29
C LEU A 214 -2.78 13.37 -25.68
N GLY A 215 -2.85 12.04 -25.56
CA GLY A 215 -3.93 11.24 -26.09
C GLY A 215 -3.78 10.98 -27.61
N PRO A 216 -4.47 9.95 -28.14
CA PRO A 216 -4.22 9.44 -29.49
C PRO A 216 -4.47 10.46 -30.60
N ASP A 217 -5.49 11.32 -30.47
CA ASP A 217 -5.83 12.31 -31.52
C ASP A 217 -4.81 13.44 -31.64
N ARG A 218 -4.33 13.96 -30.51
CA ARG A 218 -3.29 15.00 -30.49
C ARG A 218 -1.94 14.43 -30.93
N ALA A 219 -1.59 13.23 -30.46
CA ALA A 219 -0.38 12.54 -30.90
C ALA A 219 -0.39 12.28 -32.41
N ARG A 220 -1.54 11.91 -32.98
CA ARG A 220 -1.73 11.75 -34.44
C ARG A 220 -1.54 13.07 -35.18
N THR A 221 -2.09 14.16 -34.66
CA THR A 221 -1.96 15.50 -35.28
C THR A 221 -0.50 15.96 -35.27
N ALA A 222 0.20 15.80 -34.15
CA ALA A 222 1.61 16.13 -34.03
C ALA A 222 2.49 15.26 -34.94
N LEU A 223 2.19 13.96 -35.04
CA LEU A 223 2.89 13.03 -35.93
C LEU A 223 2.79 13.45 -37.40
N LEU A 224 1.60 13.83 -37.86
CA LEU A 224 1.38 14.28 -39.23
C LEU A 224 2.07 15.62 -39.53
N ALA A 225 2.04 16.55 -38.57
CA ALA A 225 2.74 17.83 -38.70
C ALA A 225 4.26 17.63 -38.80
N TRP A 226 4.83 16.83 -37.89
CA TRP A 226 6.25 16.47 -37.94
C TRP A 226 6.63 15.79 -39.26
N TRP A 227 5.78 14.90 -39.78
CA TRP A 227 6.05 14.21 -41.04
C TRP A 227 6.04 15.14 -42.25
N ALA A 228 5.12 16.12 -42.27
CA ALA A 228 5.07 17.12 -43.34
C ALA A 228 6.34 17.98 -43.39
N ASP A 229 6.97 18.24 -42.24
CA ASP A 229 8.23 18.99 -42.14
C ASP A 229 9.48 18.19 -42.57
N GLN A 230 9.35 16.87 -42.78
CA GLN A 230 10.43 16.00 -43.27
C GLN A 230 10.47 15.87 -44.81
N ALA A 231 9.45 16.40 -45.51
CA ALA A 231 9.31 16.32 -46.97
C ALA A 231 9.92 17.54 -47.68
#